data_AF-A0A9D9CTG7-F1
#
_entry.id   AF-A0A9D9CTG7-F1
#
_cell.length_a   1.000
_cell.length_b   1.000
_cell.length_c   1.000
_cell.angle_alpha   90.00
_cell.angle_beta   90.00
_cell.angle_gamma   90.00
#
_symmetry.space_group_name_H-M   'P 1'
#
loop_
_entity.id
_entity.type
_entity.pdbx_description
1 polymer ?
#
loop_
_entity_poly.entity_id
_entity_poly.type
_entity_poly.pdbx_seq_one_letter_code
_entity_poly.pdbx_strand_id
1 'polypeptide(L)'
;MKTKGTVTGIVSNLVSVRVDGPVSENEICYIDLAGVRMMAEVIKVNGDTASVQVFESTRGLKGGDSVEFEGRMLEATLGPGLLSSVYDGLQNNLATMDSVFLRRGEYTDPLDHEKLWDFTPLVKSGDSVVAADWLGEVKEGWLPHKIMVPFSFSGTYTVKSVKEAGSYNVDTEIAVLTDEKGDDHSVTMVQKWPVKIAIKGYREKPRPDRIMETGVRVIDTLNPIAEGGTGFIPGPFGCGKTVLQHAIAKQGDADVIVMAACGERANEVVEIFTEFPELIDPHTGRHLMERTTIICNTSNMPVAAREASVYTAMTICEYYRAMGLKCLLLADSTSRWAQALREMSNRMEELPGAD
;
A
#
# COMPACT_ATOMS: atom_id res chain seq x y z
N MET A 1 21.79 7.00 15.61
CA MET A 1 21.31 6.18 16.75
C MET A 1 19.82 6.38 16.81
N LYS A 2 19.02 5.31 16.85
CA LYS A 2 17.56 5.44 16.88
C LYS A 2 17.11 6.04 18.21
N THR A 3 16.13 6.95 18.14
CA THR A 3 15.47 7.51 19.32
C THR A 3 14.78 6.38 20.08
N LYS A 4 14.86 6.41 21.41
CA LYS A 4 14.18 5.45 22.28
C LYS A 4 13.15 6.14 23.13
N GLY A 5 12.22 5.33 23.64
CA GLY A 5 11.22 5.80 24.56
C GLY A 5 10.80 4.75 25.56
N THR A 6 9.96 5.17 26.49
CA THR A 6 9.38 4.32 27.52
C THR A 6 7.90 4.60 27.63
N VAL A 7 7.09 3.53 27.66
CA VAL A 7 5.65 3.62 27.83
C VAL A 7 5.33 4.22 29.20
N THR A 8 4.50 5.27 29.21
CA THR A 8 4.08 6.01 30.42
C THR A 8 2.58 5.91 30.69
N GLY A 9 1.77 5.71 29.64
CA GLY A 9 0.32 5.59 29.76
C GLY A 9 -0.27 4.81 28.60
N ILE A 10 -1.39 4.13 28.83
CA ILE A 10 -2.06 3.29 27.83
C ILE A 10 -3.57 3.56 27.93
N VAL A 11 -4.15 4.05 26.84
CA VAL A 11 -5.59 4.30 26.69
C VAL A 11 -6.07 3.55 25.46
N SER A 12 -6.63 2.34 25.68
CA SER A 12 -6.98 1.45 24.57
C SER A 12 -5.75 1.17 23.69
N ASN A 13 -5.80 1.50 22.41
CA ASN A 13 -4.72 1.41 21.42
C ASN A 13 -3.86 2.67 21.29
N LEU A 14 -4.16 3.75 22.02
CA LEU A 14 -3.31 4.93 22.12
C LEU A 14 -2.35 4.77 23.30
N VAL A 15 -1.06 4.90 23.05
CA VAL A 15 0.00 4.73 24.05
C VAL A 15 0.80 6.02 24.16
N SER A 16 0.98 6.51 25.38
CA SER A 16 1.83 7.67 25.67
C SER A 16 3.24 7.20 25.98
N VAL A 17 4.21 7.75 25.27
CA VAL A 17 5.62 7.36 25.33
C VAL A 17 6.45 8.58 25.70
N ARG A 18 7.30 8.49 26.72
CA ARG A 18 8.35 9.50 26.95
C ARG A 18 9.53 9.17 26.07
N VAL A 19 10.04 10.15 25.32
CA VAL A 19 11.11 9.97 24.33
C VAL A 19 12.41 10.64 24.79
N ASP A 20 13.55 10.07 24.39
CA ASP A 20 14.88 10.57 24.75
C ASP A 20 15.58 11.38 23.64
N GLY A 21 14.87 11.62 22.54
CA GLY A 21 15.41 12.26 21.35
C GLY A 21 14.32 12.78 20.42
N PRO A 22 14.70 13.30 19.23
CA PRO A 22 13.75 13.81 18.26
C PRO A 22 12.89 12.67 17.70
N VAL A 23 11.60 12.95 17.55
CA VAL A 23 10.60 12.09 16.90
C VAL A 23 9.73 12.96 16.00
N SER A 24 9.27 12.39 14.89
CA SER A 24 8.44 13.05 13.89
C SER A 24 7.02 12.52 13.91
N GLU A 25 6.06 13.35 13.52
CA GLU A 25 4.69 12.91 13.31
C GLU A 25 4.60 11.94 12.11
N ASN A 26 3.73 10.94 12.21
CA ASN A 26 3.59 9.80 11.29
C ASN A 26 4.80 8.84 11.24
N GLU A 27 5.78 9.01 12.13
CA GLU A 27 6.92 8.10 12.25
C GLU A 27 6.48 6.75 12.82
N ILE A 28 7.04 5.66 12.32
CA ILE A 28 6.81 4.32 12.86
C ILE A 28 7.74 4.08 14.05
N CYS A 29 7.18 3.45 15.08
CA CYS A 29 7.93 2.93 16.21
C CYS A 29 7.48 1.51 16.55
N TYR A 30 8.33 0.78 17.26
CA TYR A 30 8.03 -0.54 17.78
C TYR A 30 8.05 -0.52 19.30
N ILE A 31 6.98 -1.02 19.92
CA ILE A 31 6.89 -1.23 21.36
C ILE A 31 7.26 -2.69 21.65
N ASP A 32 8.24 -2.92 22.52
CA ASP A 32 8.60 -4.27 22.97
C ASP A 32 7.65 -4.74 24.06
N LEU A 33 6.91 -5.81 23.78
CA LEU A 33 6.10 -6.53 24.75
C LEU A 33 6.74 -7.90 24.99
N ALA A 34 7.63 -7.97 25.98
CA ALA A 34 8.30 -9.21 26.37
C ALA A 34 8.98 -9.93 25.18
N GLY A 35 9.69 -9.17 24.34
CA GLY A 35 10.37 -9.64 23.13
C GLY A 35 9.52 -9.65 21.86
N VAL A 36 8.22 -9.34 21.94
CA VAL A 36 7.35 -9.15 20.77
C VAL A 36 7.37 -7.69 20.36
N ARG A 37 7.87 -7.39 19.16
CA ARG A 37 7.87 -6.03 18.61
C ARG A 37 6.49 -5.72 18.02
N MET A 38 5.76 -4.80 18.62
CA MET A 38 4.45 -4.35 18.12
C MET A 38 4.59 -3.00 17.43
N MET A 39 4.18 -2.93 16.17
CA MET A 39 4.24 -1.71 15.37
C MET A 39 3.21 -0.67 15.86
N ALA A 40 3.64 0.58 15.89
CA ALA A 40 2.81 1.73 16.19
C ALA A 40 3.24 2.95 15.35
N GLU A 41 2.33 3.90 15.17
CA GLU A 41 2.58 5.15 14.46
C GLU A 41 2.49 6.34 15.42
N VAL A 42 3.42 7.29 15.32
CA VAL A 42 3.38 8.55 16.05
C VAL A 42 2.27 9.43 15.50
N ILE A 43 1.29 9.78 16.34
CA ILE A 43 0.17 10.63 15.95
C ILE A 43 0.35 12.06 16.46
N LYS A 44 1.01 12.24 17.60
CA LYS A 44 1.21 13.56 18.21
C LYS A 44 2.50 13.61 19.01
N VAL A 45 3.20 14.74 18.93
CA VAL A 45 4.41 15.01 19.72
C VAL A 45 4.18 16.26 20.57
N ASN A 46 4.35 16.12 21.89
CA ASN A 46 4.18 17.19 22.88
C ASN A 46 5.43 17.22 23.79
N GLY A 47 6.39 18.10 23.48
CA GLY A 47 7.62 18.22 24.26
C GLY A 47 8.43 16.92 24.25
N ASP A 48 8.63 16.32 25.42
CA ASP A 48 9.34 15.05 25.63
C ASP A 48 8.42 13.82 25.60
N THR A 49 7.14 14.00 25.22
CA THR A 49 6.15 12.93 25.13
C THR A 49 5.60 12.80 23.72
N ALA A 50 5.41 11.55 23.27
CA ALA A 50 4.76 11.21 22.01
C ALA A 50 3.55 10.31 22.27
N SER A 51 2.44 10.59 21.61
CA SER A 51 1.29 9.71 21.54
C SER A 51 1.41 8.84 20.30
N VAL A 52 1.49 7.52 20.52
CA VAL A 52 1.62 6.54 19.45
C VAL A 52 0.39 5.65 19.40
N GLN A 53 -0.06 5.32 18.19
CA GLN A 53 -1.18 4.43 17.95
C GLN A 53 -0.67 3.06 17.56
N VAL A 54 -1.00 2.04 18.35
CA VAL A 54 -0.58 0.66 18.08
C VAL A 54 -1.49 0.03 17.02
N PHE A 55 -0.90 -0.61 16.01
CA PHE A 55 -1.62 -1.29 14.94
C PHE A 55 -2.20 -2.65 15.35
N GLU A 56 -1.92 -3.07 16.58
CA GLU A 56 -2.25 -4.37 17.15
C GLU A 56 -2.96 -4.20 18.51
N SER A 57 -3.34 -5.32 19.13
CA SER A 57 -3.94 -5.30 20.46
C SER A 57 -2.91 -4.94 21.54
N THR A 58 -3.16 -3.86 22.28
CA THR A 58 -2.33 -3.37 23.39
C THR A 58 -2.48 -4.14 24.69
N ARG A 59 -3.36 -5.16 24.74
CA ARG A 59 -3.61 -5.92 25.97
C ARG A 59 -2.33 -6.61 26.42
N GLY A 60 -1.86 -6.28 27.62
CA GLY A 60 -0.63 -6.84 28.19
C GLY A 60 0.52 -5.83 28.27
N LEU A 61 0.44 -4.71 27.53
CA LEU A 61 1.35 -3.58 27.69
C LEU A 61 1.27 -2.99 29.10
N LYS A 62 2.40 -2.48 29.57
CA LYS A 62 2.58 -1.92 30.91
C LYS A 62 3.40 -0.63 30.84
N GLY A 63 3.26 0.20 31.86
CA GLY A 63 4.20 1.30 32.05
C GLY A 63 5.62 0.75 32.24
N GLY A 64 6.59 1.33 31.53
CA GLY A 64 7.98 0.89 31.53
C GLY A 64 8.41 0.09 30.30
N ASP A 65 7.48 -0.39 29.46
CA ASP A 65 7.83 -1.10 28.22
C ASP A 65 8.63 -0.19 27.28
N SER A 66 9.66 -0.75 26.63
CA SER A 66 10.58 0.03 25.78
C SER A 66 10.01 0.27 24.39
N VAL A 67 10.30 1.44 23.83
CA VAL A 67 9.89 1.85 22.50
C VAL A 67 11.12 2.26 21.68
N GLU A 68 11.18 1.84 20.43
CA GLU A 68 12.22 2.23 19.47
C GLU A 68 11.60 2.87 18.23
N PHE A 69 12.08 4.05 17.85
CA PHE A 69 11.57 4.84 16.72
C PHE A 69 12.45 4.65 15.47
N GLU A 70 11.82 4.56 14.29
CA GLU A 70 12.50 4.15 13.05
C GLU A 70 13.01 5.30 12.17
N GLY A 71 12.60 6.55 12.43
CA GLY A 71 12.95 7.72 11.63
C GLY A 71 12.26 7.79 10.27
N ARG A 72 11.23 6.97 10.04
CA ARG A 72 10.51 6.86 8.77
C ARG A 72 9.03 6.58 8.99
N MET A 73 8.22 6.91 7.98
CA MET A 73 6.77 6.65 7.98
C MET A 73 6.46 5.19 7.66
N LEU A 74 5.18 4.81 7.73
CA LEU A 74 4.70 3.54 7.16
C LEU A 74 4.93 3.56 5.65
N GLU A 75 5.69 2.59 5.15
CA GLU A 75 6.05 2.46 3.74
C GLU A 75 5.44 1.21 3.14
N ALA A 76 4.91 1.32 1.92
CA ALA A 76 4.63 0.17 1.09
C ALA A 76 5.91 -0.27 0.36
N THR A 77 6.14 -1.57 0.31
CA THR A 77 7.14 -2.22 -0.54
C THR A 77 6.54 -2.40 -1.94
N LEU A 78 7.21 -1.83 -2.94
CA LEU A 78 6.75 -1.77 -4.33
C LEU A 78 7.75 -2.48 -5.23
N GLY A 79 7.28 -3.44 -6.02
CA GLY A 79 8.12 -4.24 -6.92
C GLY A 79 7.29 -5.34 -7.60
N PRO A 80 7.91 -6.18 -8.43
CA PRO A 80 7.22 -7.28 -9.10
C PRO A 80 6.85 -8.37 -8.09
N GLY A 81 5.62 -8.89 -8.20
CA GLY A 81 5.04 -9.88 -7.28
C GLY A 81 3.87 -9.36 -6.42
N LEU A 82 3.42 -8.12 -6.65
CA LEU A 82 2.28 -7.54 -5.96
C LEU A 82 0.93 -7.98 -6.56
N LEU A 83 0.88 -8.30 -7.86
CA LEU A 83 -0.33 -8.85 -8.49
C LEU A 83 -0.59 -10.29 -8.02
N SER A 84 -1.86 -10.69 -7.99
CA SER A 84 -2.33 -11.97 -7.46
C SER A 84 -2.06 -12.18 -5.96
N SER A 85 -1.57 -11.16 -5.26
CA SER A 85 -1.26 -11.23 -3.83
C SER A 85 -2.39 -10.65 -2.97
N VAL A 86 -2.47 -11.16 -1.75
CA VAL A 86 -3.42 -10.72 -0.73
C VAL A 86 -2.65 -10.23 0.48
N TYR A 87 -2.86 -8.97 0.82
CA TYR A 87 -2.16 -8.30 1.91
C TYR A 87 -3.13 -7.85 3.01
N ASP A 88 -2.61 -7.61 4.21
CA ASP A 88 -3.32 -6.83 5.22
C ASP A 88 -3.12 -5.31 5.07
N GLY A 89 -3.66 -4.51 6.00
CA GLY A 89 -3.53 -3.06 5.96
C GLY A 89 -2.09 -2.51 6.09
N LEU A 90 -1.18 -3.31 6.66
CA LEU A 90 0.25 -3.00 6.81
C LEU A 90 1.11 -3.63 5.70
N GLN A 91 0.46 -4.21 4.69
CA GLN A 91 1.07 -4.93 3.58
C GLN A 91 1.70 -6.29 3.94
N ASN A 92 1.36 -6.90 5.08
CA ASN A 92 1.79 -8.27 5.36
C ASN A 92 1.08 -9.22 4.40
N ASN A 93 1.83 -10.09 3.71
CA ASN A 93 1.26 -11.11 2.84
C ASN A 93 0.54 -12.17 3.68
N LEU A 94 -0.77 -12.28 3.50
CA LEU A 94 -1.61 -13.21 4.25
C LEU A 94 -1.41 -14.67 3.82
N ALA A 95 -0.92 -14.91 2.59
CA ALA A 95 -0.71 -16.27 2.07
C ALA A 95 0.54 -16.95 2.65
N THR A 96 1.49 -16.17 3.19
CA THR A 96 2.75 -16.67 3.73
C THR A 96 2.78 -16.69 5.26
N MET A 97 1.63 -16.49 5.91
CA MET A 97 1.51 -16.58 7.37
C MET A 97 1.40 -18.03 7.84
N ASP A 98 2.04 -18.34 8.97
CA ASP A 98 2.15 -19.72 9.47
C ASP A 98 0.88 -20.23 10.16
N SER A 99 -0.03 -19.32 10.54
CA SER A 99 -1.14 -19.63 11.45
C SER A 99 -2.48 -19.14 10.92
N VAL A 100 -3.55 -19.86 11.29
CA VAL A 100 -4.94 -19.48 11.01
C VAL A 100 -5.35 -18.18 11.74
N PHE A 101 -4.65 -17.84 12.83
CA PHE A 101 -4.88 -16.61 13.58
C PHE A 101 -3.67 -15.70 13.47
N LEU A 102 -3.93 -14.41 13.20
CA LEU A 102 -2.91 -13.36 13.22
C LEU A 102 -2.30 -13.25 14.62
N ARG A 103 -0.98 -13.42 14.72
CA ARG A 103 -0.25 -13.20 15.96
C ARG A 103 0.30 -11.77 16.01
N ARG A 104 0.58 -11.31 17.22
CA ARG A 104 1.19 -9.99 17.44
C ARG A 104 2.66 -10.03 17.06
N GLY A 105 3.14 -8.97 16.42
CA GLY A 105 4.51 -8.87 15.94
C GLY A 105 4.87 -9.91 14.86
N GLU A 106 3.87 -10.53 14.23
CA GLU A 106 4.06 -11.38 13.06
C GLU A 106 4.02 -10.48 11.82
N TYR A 107 5.18 -10.27 11.21
CA TYR A 107 5.33 -9.48 9.97
C TYR A 107 5.83 -10.42 8.89
N THR A 108 5.21 -10.37 7.71
CA THR A 108 5.61 -11.18 6.55
C THR A 108 6.07 -10.26 5.43
N ASP A 109 7.05 -10.74 4.65
CA ASP A 109 7.55 -9.97 3.51
C ASP A 109 6.49 -9.89 2.41
N PRO A 110 6.24 -8.69 1.83
CA PRO A 110 5.21 -8.54 0.81
C PRO A 110 5.56 -9.23 -0.52
N LEU A 111 6.85 -9.41 -0.80
CA LEU A 111 7.37 -9.94 -2.07
C LEU A 111 8.14 -11.24 -1.84
N ASP A 112 8.20 -12.07 -2.88
CA ASP A 112 9.03 -13.27 -2.89
C ASP A 112 10.45 -12.93 -3.34
N HIS A 113 11.40 -13.06 -2.41
CA HIS A 113 12.82 -12.73 -2.60
C HIS A 113 13.63 -13.84 -3.29
N GLU A 114 13.08 -15.05 -3.38
CA GLU A 114 13.72 -16.18 -4.06
C GLU A 114 13.29 -16.29 -5.53
N LYS A 115 12.09 -15.80 -5.86
CA LYS A 115 11.56 -15.80 -7.22
C LYS A 115 12.44 -14.99 -8.19
N LEU A 116 12.76 -15.61 -9.31
CA LEU A 116 13.48 -14.99 -10.41
C LEU A 116 12.53 -14.38 -11.44
N TRP A 117 12.90 -13.22 -11.95
CA TRP A 117 12.18 -12.43 -12.94
C TRP A 117 13.05 -12.21 -14.17
N ASP A 118 12.48 -12.45 -15.35
CA ASP A 118 13.17 -12.20 -16.61
C ASP A 118 13.17 -10.70 -16.92
N PHE A 119 14.29 -10.05 -16.61
CA PHE A 119 14.53 -8.63 -16.78
C PHE A 119 14.99 -8.31 -18.20
N THR A 120 14.50 -7.20 -18.73
CA THR A 120 14.96 -6.59 -19.98
C THR A 120 15.25 -5.09 -19.76
N PRO A 121 16.47 -4.59 -20.01
CA PRO A 121 16.79 -3.18 -19.82
C PRO A 121 16.10 -2.31 -20.88
N LEU A 122 15.64 -1.12 -20.48
CA LEU A 122 15.03 -0.11 -21.35
C LEU A 122 15.92 1.13 -21.54
N VAL A 123 16.94 1.29 -20.69
CA VAL A 123 17.94 2.36 -20.76
C VAL A 123 19.33 1.79 -21.02
N LYS A 124 20.28 2.65 -21.34
CA LYS A 124 21.71 2.32 -21.49
C LYS A 124 22.58 3.21 -20.61
N SER A 125 23.82 2.77 -20.40
CA SER A 125 24.83 3.59 -19.72
C SER A 125 25.00 4.95 -20.41
N GLY A 126 25.03 6.02 -19.62
CA GLY A 126 25.12 7.41 -20.06
C GLY A 126 23.77 8.11 -20.25
N ASP A 127 22.64 7.40 -20.17
CA ASP A 127 21.33 8.05 -20.24
C ASP A 127 21.06 8.89 -18.98
N SER A 128 20.37 10.02 -19.18
CA SER A 128 19.91 10.90 -18.11
C SER A 128 18.49 10.53 -17.71
N VAL A 129 18.28 10.28 -16.42
CA VAL A 129 16.99 9.81 -15.86
C VAL A 129 16.59 10.62 -14.64
N VAL A 130 15.29 10.69 -14.37
CA VAL A 130 14.71 11.27 -13.15
C VAL A 130 13.85 10.23 -12.42
N ALA A 131 13.40 10.54 -11.21
CA ALA A 131 12.49 9.68 -10.47
C ALA A 131 11.25 9.27 -11.31
N ALA A 132 10.84 8.01 -11.18
CA ALA A 132 9.79 7.35 -11.97
C ALA A 132 10.11 7.04 -13.44
N ASP A 133 11.27 7.45 -13.99
CA ASP A 133 11.67 6.98 -15.33
C ASP A 133 11.92 5.46 -15.33
N TRP A 134 11.63 4.81 -16.45
CA TRP A 134 11.70 3.36 -16.58
C TRP A 134 13.12 2.91 -16.92
N LEU A 135 13.73 2.11 -16.05
CA LEU A 135 15.07 1.53 -16.21
C LEU A 135 15.03 0.21 -16.99
N GLY A 136 13.97 -0.56 -16.80
CA GLY A 136 13.79 -1.85 -17.42
C GLY A 136 12.37 -2.37 -17.24
N GLU A 137 12.16 -3.60 -17.69
CA GLU A 137 10.89 -4.28 -17.52
C GLU A 137 11.08 -5.75 -17.15
N VAL A 138 10.14 -6.27 -16.38
CA VAL A 138 9.94 -7.69 -16.12
C VAL A 138 8.50 -8.05 -16.47
N LYS A 139 8.21 -9.34 -16.65
CA LYS A 139 6.84 -9.80 -16.90
C LYS A 139 6.19 -10.29 -15.61
N GLU A 140 5.17 -9.59 -15.13
CA GLU A 140 4.37 -10.00 -13.99
C GLU A 140 3.08 -10.68 -14.45
N GLY A 141 3.13 -12.02 -14.45
CA GLY A 141 2.11 -12.84 -15.11
C GLY A 141 2.12 -12.58 -16.62
N TRP A 142 1.23 -11.71 -17.09
CA TRP A 142 1.16 -11.29 -18.48
C TRP A 142 1.34 -9.79 -18.70
N LEU A 143 1.32 -8.99 -17.64
CA LEU A 143 1.46 -7.55 -17.69
C LEU A 143 2.95 -7.14 -17.68
N PRO A 144 3.33 -6.10 -18.46
CA PRO A 144 4.66 -5.53 -18.39
C PRO A 144 4.81 -4.73 -17.09
N HIS A 145 5.71 -5.16 -16.22
CA HIS A 145 6.01 -4.47 -14.97
C HIS A 145 7.29 -3.65 -15.16
N LYS A 146 7.17 -2.31 -15.10
CA LYS A 146 8.30 -1.41 -15.30
C LYS A 146 9.09 -1.27 -14.01
N ILE A 147 10.40 -1.52 -14.09
CA ILE A 147 11.34 -1.20 -13.02
C ILE A 147 11.73 0.26 -13.19
N MET A 148 11.52 1.06 -12.15
CA MET A 148 11.62 2.52 -12.22
C MET A 148 12.75 3.04 -11.35
N VAL A 149 13.27 4.22 -11.69
CA VAL A 149 14.09 5.02 -10.75
C VAL A 149 13.26 5.27 -9.49
N PRO A 150 13.79 5.01 -8.28
CA PRO A 150 13.02 5.14 -7.05
C PRO A 150 12.37 6.51 -6.89
N PHE A 151 11.12 6.55 -6.42
CA PHE A 151 10.38 7.80 -6.27
C PHE A 151 10.98 8.79 -5.26
N SER A 152 11.81 8.30 -4.34
CA SER A 152 12.50 9.10 -3.33
C SER A 152 13.68 9.89 -3.89
N PHE A 153 14.12 9.58 -5.11
CA PHE A 153 15.23 10.26 -5.75
C PHE A 153 14.80 11.67 -6.19
N SER A 154 15.73 12.62 -6.14
CA SER A 154 15.44 14.03 -6.43
C SER A 154 16.51 14.63 -7.33
N GLY A 155 16.09 15.30 -8.39
CA GLY A 155 17.00 15.85 -9.39
C GLY A 155 17.25 14.86 -10.53
N THR A 156 18.38 15.04 -11.22
CA THR A 156 18.74 14.26 -12.40
C THR A 156 19.88 13.30 -12.07
N TYR A 157 19.80 12.08 -12.60
CA TYR A 157 20.80 11.04 -12.41
C TYR A 157 21.31 10.56 -13.76
N THR A 158 22.57 10.14 -13.80
CA THR A 158 23.15 9.48 -14.97
C THR A 158 23.23 7.99 -14.74
N VAL A 159 22.75 7.18 -15.69
CA VAL A 159 22.86 5.72 -15.62
C VAL A 159 24.32 5.33 -15.78
N LYS A 160 24.97 4.87 -14.71
CA LYS A 160 26.35 4.39 -14.74
C LYS A 160 26.41 2.99 -15.36
N SER A 161 25.55 2.10 -14.88
CA SER A 161 25.41 0.73 -15.40
C SER A 161 23.99 0.23 -15.22
N VAL A 162 23.59 -0.70 -16.08
CA VAL A 162 22.33 -1.44 -16.02
C VAL A 162 22.61 -2.90 -16.35
N LYS A 163 21.93 -3.83 -15.69
CA LYS A 163 22.07 -5.27 -15.97
C LYS A 163 21.61 -5.60 -17.38
N GLU A 164 22.28 -6.56 -17.99
CA GLU A 164 21.83 -7.16 -19.25
C GLU A 164 20.58 -8.01 -19.01
N ALA A 165 19.86 -8.30 -20.10
CA ALA A 165 18.69 -9.15 -20.03
C ALA A 165 19.02 -10.52 -19.42
N GLY A 166 18.22 -10.97 -18.47
CA GLY A 166 18.51 -12.16 -17.69
C GLY A 166 17.51 -12.39 -16.56
N SER A 167 17.69 -13.48 -15.84
CA SER A 167 16.81 -13.85 -14.73
C SER A 167 17.44 -13.44 -13.40
N TYR A 168 16.77 -12.56 -12.66
CA TYR A 168 17.26 -12.00 -11.39
C TYR A 168 16.15 -11.96 -10.35
N ASN A 169 16.50 -12.04 -9.07
CA ASN A 169 15.54 -11.82 -8.00
C ASN A 169 15.35 -10.31 -7.73
N VAL A 170 14.37 -9.99 -6.90
CA VAL A 170 13.97 -8.60 -6.63
C VAL A 170 15.03 -7.79 -5.89
N ASP A 171 15.91 -8.46 -5.13
CA ASP A 171 17.00 -7.82 -4.37
C ASP A 171 18.27 -7.58 -5.19
N THR A 172 18.34 -8.15 -6.40
CA THR A 172 19.50 -7.96 -7.26
C THR A 172 19.59 -6.49 -7.69
N GLU A 173 20.79 -5.91 -7.61
CA GLU A 173 21.08 -4.61 -8.21
C GLU A 173 20.89 -4.68 -9.74
N ILE A 174 19.87 -3.96 -10.24
CA ILE A 174 19.54 -3.89 -11.66
C ILE A 174 20.19 -2.68 -12.34
N ALA A 175 20.46 -1.61 -11.60
CA ALA A 175 21.14 -0.43 -12.12
C ALA A 175 21.94 0.31 -11.04
N VAL A 176 22.95 1.07 -11.48
CA VAL A 176 23.67 2.05 -10.65
C VAL A 176 23.47 3.42 -11.27
N LEU A 177 23.01 4.37 -10.47
CA LEU A 177 22.70 5.73 -10.88
C LEU A 177 23.64 6.70 -10.16
N THR A 178 24.33 7.57 -10.90
CA THR A 178 25.20 8.60 -10.33
C THR A 178 24.45 9.92 -10.26
N ASP A 179 24.41 10.55 -9.08
CA ASP A 179 23.77 11.85 -8.89
C ASP A 179 24.65 13.03 -9.33
N GLU A 180 24.13 14.25 -9.24
CA GLU A 180 24.84 15.48 -9.60
C GLU A 180 26.08 15.77 -8.73
N LYS A 181 26.18 15.15 -7.54
CA LYS A 181 27.34 15.27 -6.65
C LYS A 181 28.42 14.23 -6.95
N GLY A 182 28.12 13.26 -7.81
CA GLY A 182 29.01 12.16 -8.16
C GLY A 182 28.88 10.95 -7.23
N ASP A 183 27.85 10.90 -6.38
CA ASP A 183 27.58 9.75 -5.52
C ASP A 183 26.81 8.68 -6.31
N ASP A 184 27.25 7.43 -6.18
CA ASP A 184 26.62 6.28 -6.83
C ASP A 184 25.54 5.67 -5.94
N HIS A 185 24.37 5.43 -6.53
CA HIS A 185 23.20 4.85 -5.88
C HIS A 185 22.81 3.54 -6.56
N SER A 186 22.80 2.45 -5.79
CA SER A 186 22.34 1.13 -6.24
C SER A 186 20.81 1.10 -6.29
N VAL A 187 20.26 0.57 -7.39
CA VAL A 187 18.82 0.40 -7.59
C VAL A 187 18.54 -1.09 -7.82
N THR A 188 17.55 -1.62 -7.11
CA THR A 188 17.02 -2.99 -7.28
C THR A 188 15.64 -2.95 -7.93
N MET A 189 14.94 -4.08 -8.03
CA MET A 189 13.55 -4.11 -8.51
C MET A 189 12.54 -3.62 -7.46
N VAL A 190 12.98 -3.46 -6.21
CA VAL A 190 12.14 -3.07 -5.08
C VAL A 190 12.42 -1.64 -4.68
N GLN A 191 11.37 -0.88 -4.42
CA GLN A 191 11.44 0.42 -3.77
C GLN A 191 10.42 0.51 -2.65
N LYS A 192 10.70 1.35 -1.64
CA LYS A 192 9.78 1.63 -0.54
C LYS A 192 9.24 3.04 -0.66
N TRP A 193 7.95 3.21 -0.41
CA TRP A 193 7.30 4.51 -0.52
C TRP A 193 6.32 4.76 0.63
N PRO A 194 6.38 5.92 1.31
CA PRO A 194 5.46 6.28 2.39
C PRO A 194 3.99 6.30 1.92
N VAL A 195 3.13 5.51 2.56
CA VAL A 195 1.75 5.29 2.07
C VAL A 195 0.85 6.53 2.17
N LYS A 196 1.18 7.47 3.07
CA LYS A 196 0.45 8.74 3.24
C LYS A 196 0.95 9.87 2.33
N ILE A 197 1.95 9.62 1.48
CA ILE A 197 2.50 10.60 0.54
C ILE A 197 2.12 10.19 -0.89
N ALA A 198 1.44 11.07 -1.61
CA ALA A 198 1.09 10.82 -3.01
C ALA A 198 2.35 10.73 -3.90
N ILE A 199 2.39 9.76 -4.81
CA ILE A 199 3.45 9.59 -5.80
C ILE A 199 3.33 10.69 -6.86
N LYS A 200 4.33 11.58 -6.89
CA LYS A 200 4.39 12.74 -7.81
C LYS A 200 5.24 12.52 -9.06
N GLY A 201 5.57 11.27 -9.38
CA GLY A 201 6.34 10.87 -10.58
C GLY A 201 5.58 11.00 -11.91
N TYR A 202 4.83 12.09 -12.12
CA TYR A 202 4.12 12.40 -13.37
C TYR A 202 4.48 13.80 -13.86
N ARG A 203 4.49 13.98 -15.18
CA ARG A 203 4.86 15.26 -15.82
C ARG A 203 3.72 16.28 -15.80
N GLU A 204 2.51 15.82 -16.06
CA GLU A 204 1.31 16.66 -16.12
C GLU A 204 0.06 15.91 -15.65
N LYS A 205 -1.00 16.66 -15.36
CA LYS A 205 -2.32 16.14 -14.98
C LYS A 205 -3.35 16.60 -16.02
N PRO A 206 -3.49 15.87 -17.15
CA PRO A 206 -4.48 16.20 -18.15
C PRO A 206 -5.89 16.00 -17.57
N ARG A 207 -6.86 16.72 -18.14
CA ARG A 207 -8.27 16.45 -17.81
C ARG A 207 -8.69 15.16 -18.51
N PRO A 208 -9.43 14.26 -17.83
CA PRO A 208 -9.98 13.07 -18.47
C PRO A 208 -10.85 13.43 -19.67
N ASP A 209 -10.60 12.79 -20.80
CA ASP A 209 -11.34 12.94 -22.05
C ASP A 209 -12.01 11.63 -22.53
N ARG A 210 -11.63 10.50 -21.93
CA ARG A 210 -12.16 9.16 -22.22
C ARG A 210 -13.06 8.66 -21.10
N ILE A 211 -14.10 7.93 -21.46
CA ILE A 211 -14.96 7.19 -20.52
C ILE A 211 -14.31 5.84 -20.23
N MET A 212 -14.29 5.45 -18.96
CA MET A 212 -13.98 4.08 -18.53
C MET A 212 -15.26 3.26 -18.67
N GLU A 213 -15.28 2.31 -19.60
CA GLU A 213 -16.41 1.39 -19.74
C GLU A 213 -16.46 0.49 -18.51
N THR A 214 -17.59 0.53 -17.79
CA THR A 214 -17.79 -0.27 -16.57
C THR A 214 -18.44 -1.62 -16.85
N GLY A 215 -19.05 -1.78 -18.03
CA GLY A 215 -19.89 -2.93 -18.41
C GLY A 215 -21.30 -2.88 -17.82
N VAL A 216 -21.57 -1.93 -16.92
CA VAL A 216 -22.89 -1.72 -16.32
C VAL A 216 -23.62 -0.66 -17.11
N ARG A 217 -24.54 -1.11 -17.99
CA ARG A 217 -25.32 -0.23 -18.89
C ARG A 217 -25.88 1.03 -18.23
N VAL A 218 -26.39 0.94 -17.01
CA VAL A 218 -26.97 2.08 -16.29
C VAL A 218 -25.91 3.12 -15.93
N ILE A 219 -24.71 2.68 -15.54
CA ILE A 219 -23.57 3.57 -15.26
C ILE A 219 -23.08 4.17 -16.57
N ASP A 220 -22.76 3.33 -17.56
CA ASP A 220 -22.15 3.78 -18.82
C ASP A 220 -23.04 4.75 -19.63
N THR A 221 -24.37 4.67 -19.47
CA THR A 221 -25.31 5.53 -20.20
C THR A 221 -25.77 6.76 -19.42
N LEU A 222 -26.09 6.62 -18.12
CA LEU A 222 -26.71 7.70 -17.35
C LEU A 222 -25.70 8.47 -16.50
N ASN A 223 -24.66 7.81 -15.99
CA ASN A 223 -23.66 8.40 -15.10
C ASN A 223 -22.25 7.86 -15.44
N PRO A 224 -21.71 8.15 -16.64
CA PRO A 224 -20.44 7.58 -17.08
C PRO A 224 -19.29 8.07 -16.20
N ILE A 225 -18.34 7.17 -15.94
CA ILE A 225 -17.12 7.47 -15.18
C ILE A 225 -15.98 7.66 -16.18
N ALA A 226 -15.24 8.76 -16.07
CA ALA A 226 -14.08 8.99 -16.94
C ALA A 226 -12.86 8.16 -16.50
N GLU A 227 -11.95 7.84 -17.43
CA GLU A 227 -10.64 7.25 -17.09
C GLU A 227 -9.86 8.22 -16.18
N GLY A 228 -9.43 7.75 -15.00
CA GLY A 228 -8.83 8.61 -13.97
C GLY A 228 -9.83 9.50 -13.22
N GLY A 229 -11.13 9.32 -13.46
CA GLY A 229 -12.22 9.94 -12.71
C GLY A 229 -12.44 9.30 -11.35
N THR A 230 -13.44 9.80 -10.62
CA THR A 230 -13.84 9.27 -9.32
C THR A 230 -15.34 9.07 -9.29
N GLY A 231 -15.77 7.91 -8.82
CA GLY A 231 -17.18 7.57 -8.59
C GLY A 231 -17.41 7.15 -7.14
N PHE A 232 -18.66 7.17 -6.70
CA PHE A 232 -19.05 6.66 -5.39
C PHE A 232 -20.37 5.90 -5.51
N ILE A 233 -20.50 4.78 -4.79
CA ILE A 233 -21.69 3.93 -4.78
C ILE A 233 -22.30 3.98 -3.36
N PRO A 234 -23.19 4.95 -3.07
CA PRO A 234 -23.82 5.03 -1.78
C PRO A 234 -24.98 4.02 -1.69
N GLY A 235 -25.32 3.61 -0.47
CA GLY A 235 -26.53 2.82 -0.26
C GLY A 235 -26.55 2.05 1.07
N PRO A 236 -27.73 1.62 1.51
CA PRO A 236 -27.89 0.85 2.74
C PRO A 236 -27.24 -0.53 2.66
N PHE A 237 -27.15 -1.24 3.79
CA PHE A 237 -26.70 -2.62 3.79
C PHE A 237 -27.64 -3.51 2.96
N GLY A 238 -27.08 -4.45 2.20
CA GLY A 238 -27.87 -5.39 1.37
C GLY A 238 -28.41 -4.84 0.05
N CYS A 239 -28.06 -3.61 -0.36
CA CYS A 239 -28.50 -3.04 -1.64
C CYS A 239 -27.63 -3.45 -2.85
N GLY A 240 -26.72 -4.43 -2.69
CA GLY A 240 -25.88 -4.93 -3.77
C GLY A 240 -24.65 -4.07 -4.12
N LYS A 241 -24.10 -3.28 -3.17
CA LYS A 241 -22.88 -2.47 -3.41
C LYS A 241 -21.70 -3.34 -3.82
N THR A 242 -21.39 -4.36 -3.04
CA THR A 242 -20.28 -5.29 -3.27
C THR A 242 -20.49 -6.07 -4.58
N VAL A 243 -21.73 -6.49 -4.86
CA VAL A 243 -22.09 -7.13 -6.14
C VAL A 243 -21.81 -6.21 -7.33
N LEU A 244 -22.18 -4.93 -7.23
CA LEU A 244 -21.90 -3.94 -8.27
C LEU A 244 -20.40 -3.69 -8.41
N GLN A 245 -19.66 -3.62 -7.30
CA GLN A 245 -18.21 -3.47 -7.29
C GLN A 245 -17.50 -4.67 -7.93
N HIS A 246 -17.95 -5.90 -7.68
CA HIS A 246 -17.45 -7.11 -8.34
C HIS A 246 -17.74 -7.09 -9.84
N ALA A 247 -18.93 -6.62 -10.25
CA ALA A 247 -19.26 -6.46 -11.66
C ALA A 247 -18.32 -5.46 -12.35
N ILE A 248 -18.04 -4.31 -11.72
CA ILE A 248 -17.10 -3.31 -12.24
C ILE A 248 -15.67 -3.86 -12.25
N ALA A 249 -15.24 -4.60 -11.22
CA ALA A 249 -13.92 -5.25 -11.22
C ALA A 249 -13.78 -6.22 -12.41
N LYS A 250 -14.81 -7.02 -12.67
CA LYS A 250 -14.80 -8.01 -13.75
C LYS A 250 -14.86 -7.36 -15.14
N GLN A 251 -15.71 -6.35 -15.32
CA GLN A 251 -16.06 -5.81 -16.64
C GLN A 251 -15.40 -4.46 -16.95
N GLY A 252 -14.77 -3.82 -15.97
CA GLY A 252 -14.15 -2.52 -16.16
C GLY A 252 -12.95 -2.58 -17.10
N ASP A 253 -12.83 -1.59 -17.97
CA ASP A 253 -11.65 -1.37 -18.82
C ASP A 253 -10.47 -0.83 -17.98
N ALA A 254 -9.81 -1.73 -17.25
CA ALA A 254 -8.63 -1.45 -16.44
C ALA A 254 -7.58 -2.56 -16.57
N ASP A 255 -6.30 -2.19 -16.65
CA ASP A 255 -5.18 -3.14 -16.73
C ASP A 255 -4.91 -3.79 -15.37
N VAL A 256 -5.04 -3.04 -14.28
CA VAL A 256 -4.77 -3.49 -12.90
C VAL A 256 -5.93 -3.11 -11.98
N ILE A 257 -6.29 -4.03 -11.08
CA ILE A 257 -7.34 -3.83 -10.09
C ILE A 257 -6.70 -3.89 -8.70
N VAL A 258 -6.99 -2.90 -7.86
CA VAL A 258 -6.63 -2.92 -6.44
C VAL A 258 -7.92 -2.86 -5.63
N MET A 259 -8.18 -3.91 -4.86
CA MET A 259 -9.37 -4.02 -4.02
C MET A 259 -8.98 -3.74 -2.57
N ALA A 260 -9.47 -2.66 -1.99
CA ALA A 260 -9.29 -2.35 -0.57
C ALA A 260 -10.55 -2.73 0.21
N ALA A 261 -10.51 -3.87 0.90
CA ALA A 261 -11.57 -4.33 1.79
C ALA A 261 -11.34 -3.77 3.21
N CYS A 262 -11.77 -2.53 3.45
CA CYS A 262 -11.63 -1.82 4.72
C CYS A 262 -12.87 -2.01 5.62
N GLY A 263 -12.69 -2.77 6.70
CA GLY A 263 -13.69 -2.96 7.75
C GLY A 263 -14.85 -3.87 7.37
N GLU A 264 -14.67 -4.67 6.31
CA GLU A 264 -15.70 -5.59 5.81
C GLU A 264 -15.82 -6.85 6.64
N ARG A 265 -16.98 -7.50 6.51
CA ARG A 265 -17.22 -8.79 7.17
C ARG A 265 -16.33 -9.85 6.53
N ALA A 266 -15.76 -10.73 7.35
CA ALA A 266 -14.87 -11.79 6.87
C ALA A 266 -15.50 -12.64 5.76
N ASN A 267 -16.80 -12.94 5.84
CA ASN A 267 -17.50 -13.71 4.80
C ASN A 267 -17.51 -13.00 3.43
N GLU A 268 -17.67 -11.68 3.41
CA GLU A 268 -17.70 -10.88 2.17
C GLU A 268 -16.30 -10.84 1.54
N VAL A 269 -15.24 -10.83 2.35
CA VAL A 269 -13.86 -10.91 1.85
C VAL A 269 -13.52 -12.32 1.36
N VAL A 270 -13.97 -13.37 2.05
CA VAL A 270 -13.74 -14.76 1.63
C VAL A 270 -14.41 -15.07 0.29
N GLU A 271 -15.56 -14.44 0.00
CA GLU A 271 -16.20 -14.51 -1.30
C GLU A 271 -15.25 -14.00 -2.41
N ILE A 272 -14.57 -12.87 -2.19
CA ILE A 272 -13.55 -12.36 -3.13
C ILE A 272 -12.45 -13.39 -3.35
N PHE A 273 -11.91 -13.96 -2.27
CA PHE A 273 -10.82 -14.95 -2.35
C PHE A 273 -11.20 -16.23 -3.08
N THR A 274 -12.47 -16.62 -3.01
CA THR A 274 -12.95 -17.88 -3.60
C THR A 274 -13.38 -17.65 -5.04
N GLU A 275 -14.08 -16.55 -5.33
CA GLU A 275 -14.65 -16.31 -6.65
C GLU A 275 -13.64 -15.70 -7.64
N PHE A 276 -12.77 -14.77 -7.24
CA PHE A 276 -11.89 -14.06 -8.17
C PHE A 276 -10.90 -14.98 -8.91
N PRO A 277 -10.37 -16.04 -8.29
CA PRO A 277 -9.59 -17.05 -9.00
C PRO A 277 -10.40 -17.85 -10.02
N GLU A 278 -11.73 -17.98 -9.88
CA GLU A 278 -12.58 -18.72 -10.82
C GLU A 278 -13.16 -17.83 -11.92
N LEU A 279 -13.26 -16.52 -11.66
CA LEU A 279 -13.79 -15.55 -12.61
C LEU A 279 -12.82 -15.29 -13.76
N ILE A 280 -13.29 -15.52 -14.99
CA ILE A 280 -12.58 -15.15 -16.21
C ILE A 280 -12.92 -13.69 -16.58
N ASP A 281 -11.87 -12.90 -16.80
CA ASP A 281 -11.97 -11.55 -17.33
C ASP A 281 -12.35 -11.61 -18.83
N PRO A 282 -13.47 -10.98 -19.24
CA PRO A 282 -13.92 -10.97 -20.62
C PRO A 282 -12.96 -10.30 -21.61
N HIS A 283 -12.06 -9.41 -21.16
CA HIS A 283 -11.14 -8.69 -22.04
C HIS A 283 -9.88 -9.51 -22.35
N THR A 284 -9.34 -10.16 -21.33
CA THR A 284 -8.06 -10.87 -21.42
C THR A 284 -8.21 -12.38 -21.60
N GLY A 285 -9.39 -12.93 -21.27
CA GLY A 285 -9.62 -14.38 -21.24
C GLY A 285 -8.87 -15.11 -20.13
N ARG A 286 -8.28 -14.37 -19.18
CA ARG A 286 -7.48 -14.88 -18.06
C ARG A 286 -8.26 -14.78 -16.75
N HIS A 287 -7.73 -15.38 -15.69
CA HIS A 287 -8.33 -15.26 -14.37
C HIS A 287 -8.24 -13.82 -13.86
N LEU A 288 -9.32 -13.31 -13.27
CA LEU A 288 -9.40 -11.94 -12.76
C LEU A 288 -8.33 -11.68 -11.68
N MET A 289 -8.02 -12.71 -10.89
CA MET A 289 -6.97 -12.66 -9.87
C MET A 289 -5.59 -12.29 -10.44
N GLU A 290 -5.26 -12.65 -11.70
CA GLU A 290 -3.93 -12.39 -12.31
C GLU A 290 -3.57 -10.90 -12.39
N ARG A 291 -4.58 -10.02 -12.45
CA ARG A 291 -4.40 -8.56 -12.49
C ARG A 291 -4.92 -7.84 -11.24
N THR A 292 -5.24 -8.59 -10.18
CA THR A 292 -5.86 -8.05 -8.96
C THR A 292 -4.91 -8.16 -7.78
N THR A 293 -4.81 -7.10 -6.99
CA THR A 293 -4.22 -7.10 -5.64
C THR A 293 -5.29 -6.80 -4.63
N ILE A 294 -5.38 -7.59 -3.55
CA ILE A 294 -6.39 -7.40 -2.50
C ILE A 294 -5.72 -6.94 -1.22
N ILE A 295 -6.15 -5.80 -0.69
CA ILE A 295 -5.79 -5.31 0.64
C ILE A 295 -6.96 -5.59 1.56
N CYS A 296 -6.81 -6.59 2.41
CA CYS A 296 -7.81 -7.08 3.33
C CYS A 296 -7.60 -6.52 4.73
N ASN A 297 -8.56 -5.74 5.21
CA ASN A 297 -8.67 -5.40 6.60
C ASN A 297 -10.08 -5.70 7.11
N THR A 298 -10.28 -6.87 7.72
CA THR A 298 -11.61 -7.25 8.24
C THR A 298 -12.06 -6.40 9.43
N SER A 299 -13.36 -6.42 9.75
CA SER A 299 -13.94 -5.71 10.91
C SER A 299 -13.35 -6.13 12.27
N ASN A 300 -12.72 -7.30 12.36
CA ASN A 300 -12.07 -7.77 13.59
C ASN A 300 -10.62 -7.27 13.73
N MET A 301 -10.03 -6.75 12.65
CA MET A 301 -8.69 -6.18 12.70
C MET A 301 -8.71 -4.78 13.33
N PRO A 302 -7.58 -4.34 13.92
CA PRO A 302 -7.47 -3.07 14.62
C PRO A 302 -7.81 -1.86 13.76
N VAL A 303 -8.28 -0.80 14.42
CA VAL A 303 -8.78 0.42 13.76
C VAL A 303 -7.67 1.17 13.03
N ALA A 304 -6.44 1.16 13.57
CA ALA A 304 -5.27 1.75 12.94
C ALA A 304 -4.95 1.10 11.58
N ALA A 305 -5.05 -0.23 11.51
CA ALA A 305 -4.78 -0.99 10.30
C ALA A 305 -5.84 -0.72 9.21
N ARG A 306 -7.07 -0.35 9.58
CA ARG A 306 -8.11 0.09 8.64
C ARG A 306 -7.68 1.35 7.89
N GLU A 307 -7.18 2.34 8.61
CA GLU A 307 -6.69 3.56 8.00
C GLU A 307 -5.54 3.29 7.04
N ALA A 308 -4.54 2.52 7.48
CA ALA A 308 -3.42 2.13 6.65
C ALA A 308 -3.84 1.38 5.39
N SER A 309 -4.85 0.50 5.46
CA SER A 309 -5.28 -0.33 4.32
C SER A 309 -5.67 0.46 3.07
N VAL A 310 -6.38 1.58 3.23
CA VAL A 310 -6.80 2.43 2.11
C VAL A 310 -5.60 3.15 1.50
N TYR A 311 -4.69 3.68 2.33
CA TYR A 311 -3.48 4.34 1.87
C TYR A 311 -2.51 3.39 1.16
N THR A 312 -2.33 2.18 1.68
CA THR A 312 -1.54 1.12 1.05
C THR A 312 -2.12 0.77 -0.33
N ALA A 313 -3.43 0.59 -0.43
CA ALA A 313 -4.10 0.31 -1.70
C ALA A 313 -3.95 1.45 -2.71
N MET A 314 -4.11 2.71 -2.27
CA MET A 314 -3.88 3.89 -3.12
C MET A 314 -2.43 3.94 -3.62
N THR A 315 -1.46 3.66 -2.76
CA THR A 315 -0.03 3.68 -3.10
C THR A 315 0.30 2.62 -4.15
N ILE A 316 -0.21 1.40 -4.00
CA ILE A 316 -0.03 0.33 -5.00
C ILE A 316 -0.69 0.71 -6.33
N CYS A 317 -1.87 1.32 -6.30
CA CYS A 317 -2.55 1.81 -7.49
C CYS A 317 -1.75 2.92 -8.19
N GLU A 318 -1.23 3.89 -7.44
CA GLU A 318 -0.38 4.96 -7.97
C GLU A 318 0.95 4.45 -8.54
N TYR A 319 1.50 3.38 -7.96
CA TYR A 319 2.69 2.70 -8.44
C TYR A 319 2.49 2.11 -9.83
N TYR A 320 1.43 1.32 -10.04
CA TYR A 320 1.11 0.77 -11.37
C TYR A 320 0.72 1.86 -12.37
N ARG A 321 0.05 2.93 -11.92
CA ARG A 321 -0.23 4.10 -12.76
C ARG A 321 1.05 4.76 -13.28
N ALA A 322 2.12 4.81 -12.49
CA ALA A 322 3.42 5.35 -12.93
C ALA A 322 4.08 4.53 -14.05
N MET A 323 3.67 3.28 -14.23
CA MET A 323 4.06 2.42 -15.37
C MET A 323 3.24 2.69 -16.64
N GLY A 324 2.25 3.59 -16.58
CA GLY A 324 1.35 3.89 -17.69
C GLY A 324 0.15 2.94 -17.80
N LEU A 325 -0.12 2.12 -16.78
CA LEU A 325 -1.26 1.20 -16.76
C LEU A 325 -2.54 1.92 -16.30
N LYS A 326 -3.69 1.49 -16.82
CA LYS A 326 -5.01 1.89 -16.31
C LYS A 326 -5.31 1.14 -15.02
N CYS A 327 -5.38 1.85 -13.90
CA CYS A 327 -5.60 1.24 -12.60
C CYS A 327 -6.99 1.56 -12.05
N LEU A 328 -7.67 0.54 -11.55
CA LEU A 328 -8.98 0.64 -10.90
C LEU A 328 -8.84 0.33 -9.41
N LEU A 329 -8.98 1.35 -8.57
CA LEU A 329 -9.06 1.19 -7.11
C LEU A 329 -10.52 1.06 -6.69
N LEU A 330 -10.83 -0.04 -6.01
CA LEU A 330 -12.15 -0.32 -5.46
C LEU A 330 -12.04 -0.39 -3.93
N ALA A 331 -12.54 0.63 -3.23
CA ALA A 331 -12.46 0.73 -1.77
C ALA A 331 -13.82 0.47 -1.11
N ASP A 332 -13.97 -0.70 -0.48
CA ASP A 332 -15.16 -1.11 0.28
C ASP A 332 -14.79 -1.38 1.74
N SER A 333 -15.22 -0.63 2.75
CA SER A 333 -16.06 0.58 2.68
C SER A 333 -15.32 1.80 3.20
N THR A 334 -15.40 2.89 2.43
CA THR A 334 -14.90 4.21 2.82
C THR A 334 -15.63 4.76 4.05
N SER A 335 -16.87 4.33 4.31
CA SER A 335 -17.60 4.65 5.54
C SER A 335 -16.94 4.06 6.79
N ARG A 336 -16.39 2.83 6.70
CA ARG A 336 -15.66 2.21 7.82
C ARG A 336 -14.30 2.87 8.04
N TRP A 337 -13.68 3.32 6.96
CA TRP A 337 -12.48 4.16 7.04
C TRP A 337 -12.76 5.49 7.75
N ALA A 338 -13.81 6.21 7.38
CA ALA A 338 -14.22 7.44 8.08
C ALA A 338 -14.56 7.21 9.56
N GLN A 339 -15.20 6.09 9.89
CA GLN A 339 -15.46 5.71 11.29
C GLN A 339 -14.15 5.45 12.07
N ALA A 340 -13.15 4.86 11.42
CA ALA A 340 -11.83 4.64 12.03
C ALA A 340 -11.15 5.97 12.36
N LEU A 341 -11.17 6.92 11.42
CA LEU A 341 -10.66 8.28 11.63
C LEU A 341 -11.40 9.00 12.77
N ARG A 342 -12.73 8.89 12.84
CA ARG A 342 -13.53 9.47 13.92
C ARG A 342 -13.20 8.86 15.28
N GLU A 343 -13.04 7.54 15.34
CA GLU A 343 -12.63 6.85 16.58
C GLU A 343 -11.24 7.30 17.04
N MET A 344 -10.34 7.60 16.10
CA MET A 344 -9.02 8.13 16.39
C MET A 344 -9.02 9.56 16.89
N SER A 345 -9.75 10.44 16.20
CA SER A 345 -9.93 11.84 16.62
C SER A 345 -10.55 11.93 18.02
N ASN A 346 -11.57 11.11 18.32
CA ASN A 346 -12.17 11.06 19.65
C ASN A 346 -11.19 10.61 20.75
N ARG A 347 -10.26 9.70 20.45
CA ARG A 347 -9.23 9.26 21.41
C ARG A 347 -8.19 10.32 21.68
N MET A 348 -7.99 11.23 20.73
CA MET A 348 -7.10 12.39 20.88
C MET A 348 -7.78 13.58 21.56
N GLU A 349 -9.04 13.41 21.98
CA GLU A 349 -9.87 14.47 22.57
C GLU A 349 -10.01 15.70 21.66
N GLU A 350 -9.98 15.48 20.35
CA GLU A 350 -10.26 16.51 19.37
C GLU A 350 -11.75 16.83 19.33
N LEU A 351 -12.06 18.08 18.97
CA LEU A 351 -13.44 18.51 18.83
C LEU A 351 -14.07 17.83 17.60
N PRO A 352 -15.20 17.11 17.76
CA PRO A 352 -15.84 16.45 16.63
C PRO A 352 -16.41 17.48 15.65
N GLY A 353 -16.31 17.16 14.35
CA GLY A 353 -17.03 17.86 13.30
C GLY A 353 -18.52 17.51 13.26
N ALA A 354 -19.23 18.00 12.24
CA ALA A 354 -20.60 17.56 11.99
C ALA A 354 -20.62 16.10 11.51
N ASP A 355 -21.58 15.32 12.04
CA ASP A 355 -21.82 13.92 11.66
C ASP A 355 -22.41 13.76 10.25
#